data_AF-A0A957QXV9-F1
#
_entry.id   AF-A0A957QXV9-F1
#
_cell.length_a   1.000
_cell.length_b   1.000
_cell.length_c   1.000
_cell.angle_alpha   90.00
_cell.angle_beta   90.00
_cell.angle_gamma   90.00
#
_symmetry.space_group_name_H-M   'P 1'
#
loop_
_entity.id
_entity.type
_entity.pdbx_description
1 polymer ?
#
loop_
_entity_poly.entity_id
_entity_poly.type
_entity_poly.pdbx_seq_one_letter_code
_entity_poly.pdbx_strand_id
1 'polypeptide(L)'
;MNDDSSQNPELATGLPRLPNFVRWLVLLGLLCWTLWAIWPQGTAAVELPYSAFLGQVEAANVAAVTVIGNQIQGSFNRPVTWPATDTTDNNDQPRAYTDFTTMFPDSLGDSNLLPLLEANQIEIKVLAEPTPWFAILLTDGLPIILLLGYFIFMTRRVSQQQSTIFGVGRSQAKTHTPDEAPAVTFADVAGADEAKAELQQIVEFLQRPEAFLQLGARIPR
;
A
#
# COMPACT_ATOMS: atom_id res chain seq x y z
N MET A 1 -53.21 10.02 33.01
CA MET A 1 -52.36 9.40 34.06
C MET A 1 -52.02 8.01 33.55
N ASN A 2 -50.91 7.84 32.81
CA ASN A 2 -49.53 7.75 33.33
C ASN A 2 -49.42 6.56 34.29
N ASP A 3 -48.47 5.63 34.21
CA ASP A 3 -47.31 5.38 33.35
C ASP A 3 -46.75 4.11 33.98
N ASP A 4 -46.59 3.01 33.25
CA ASP A 4 -45.81 1.87 33.75
C ASP A 4 -45.11 1.17 32.58
N SER A 5 -44.13 1.88 32.04
CA SER A 5 -43.10 1.30 31.18
C SER A 5 -42.01 0.71 32.08
N SER A 6 -42.18 -0.56 32.43
CA SER A 6 -41.19 -1.37 33.11
C SER A 6 -39.88 -1.41 32.31
N GLN A 7 -38.93 -0.64 32.81
CA GLN A 7 -37.47 -0.71 32.71
C GLN A 7 -36.92 -1.93 31.95
N ASN A 8 -36.33 -1.68 30.78
CA ASN A 8 -35.34 -2.53 30.18
C ASN A 8 -33.96 -2.10 30.70
N PRO A 9 -33.14 -2.95 31.33
CA PRO A 9 -31.82 -2.55 31.78
C PRO A 9 -30.89 -2.49 30.57
N GLU A 10 -30.57 -1.27 30.12
CA GLU A 10 -29.49 -1.05 29.17
C GLU A 10 -28.18 -1.59 29.75
N LEU A 11 -27.69 -2.70 29.20
CA LEU A 11 -26.33 -3.19 29.40
C LEU A 11 -25.36 -2.22 28.73
N ALA A 12 -25.03 -1.13 29.44
CA ALA A 12 -23.94 -0.24 29.09
C ALA A 12 -22.58 -0.89 29.39
N THR A 13 -22.22 -1.95 28.67
CA THR A 13 -20.83 -2.43 28.63
C THR A 13 -20.07 -1.66 27.55
N GLY A 14 -19.79 -0.39 27.82
CA GLY A 14 -18.79 0.35 27.07
C GLY A 14 -17.42 -0.24 27.37
N LEU A 15 -16.81 -0.91 26.38
CA LEU A 15 -15.44 -1.43 26.50
C LEU A 15 -14.51 -0.32 27.02
N PRO A 16 -13.73 -0.55 28.09
CA PRO A 16 -12.85 0.48 28.64
C PRO A 16 -11.90 0.95 27.55
N ARG A 17 -11.83 2.28 27.37
CA ARG A 17 -11.01 2.93 26.37
C ARG A 17 -9.55 2.75 26.79
N LEU A 18 -8.88 1.76 26.19
CA LEU A 18 -7.49 1.45 26.53
C LEU A 18 -6.61 2.70 26.32
N PRO A 19 -5.69 3.00 27.26
CA PRO A 19 -4.72 4.08 27.10
C PRO A 19 -3.92 3.93 25.80
N ASN A 20 -3.55 5.05 25.16
CA ASN A 20 -2.83 5.03 23.88
C ASN A 20 -1.52 4.22 23.93
N PHE A 21 -0.84 4.16 25.09
CA PHE A 21 0.36 3.34 25.27
C PHE A 21 0.08 1.84 25.23
N VAL A 22 -1.08 1.40 25.77
CA VAL A 22 -1.49 -0.01 25.72
C VAL A 22 -1.79 -0.42 24.29
N ARG A 23 -2.41 0.47 23.50
CA ARG A 23 -2.62 0.23 22.06
C ARG A 23 -1.29 0.08 21.31
N TRP A 24 -0.30 0.91 21.62
CA TRP A 24 1.05 0.79 21.04
C TRP A 24 1.77 -0.49 21.48
N LEU A 25 1.65 -0.90 22.75
CA LEU A 25 2.22 -2.18 23.22
C LEU A 25 1.54 -3.39 22.58
N VAL A 26 0.21 -3.36 22.41
CA VAL A 26 -0.52 -4.42 21.70
C VAL A 26 -0.12 -4.46 20.23
N LEU A 27 0.03 -3.31 19.57
CA LEU A 27 0.52 -3.24 18.19
C LEU A 27 1.96 -3.72 18.06
N LEU A 28 2.84 -3.37 18.99
CA LEU A 28 4.25 -3.77 18.98
C LEU A 28 4.40 -5.26 19.32
N GLY A 29 3.59 -5.78 20.24
CA GLY A 29 3.50 -7.21 20.54
C GLY A 29 2.96 -8.03 19.37
N LEU A 30 1.92 -7.53 18.70
CA LEU A 30 1.40 -8.15 17.48
C LEU A 30 2.42 -8.08 16.34
N LEU A 31 3.13 -6.96 16.19
CA LEU A 31 4.25 -6.82 15.26
C LEU A 31 5.36 -7.84 15.57
N CYS A 32 5.83 -7.93 16.81
CA CYS A 32 6.82 -8.92 17.22
C CYS A 32 6.35 -10.37 17.00
N TRP A 33 5.08 -10.67 17.29
CA TRP A 33 4.49 -11.98 17.00
C TRP A 33 4.52 -12.29 15.51
N THR A 34 4.14 -11.32 14.65
CA THR A 34 4.21 -11.50 13.20
C THR A 34 5.65 -11.66 12.71
N LEU A 35 6.60 -10.89 13.25
CA LEU A 35 8.01 -10.99 12.90
C LEU A 35 8.61 -12.33 13.34
N TRP A 36 8.25 -12.82 14.52
CA TRP A 36 8.68 -14.12 15.02
C TRP A 36 8.05 -15.27 14.24
N ALA A 37 6.79 -15.16 13.85
CA ALA A 37 6.11 -16.15 13.01
C ALA A 37 6.69 -16.22 11.58
N ILE A 38 7.31 -15.13 11.10
CA ILE A 38 7.97 -15.06 9.79
C ILE A 38 9.41 -15.56 9.84
N TRP A 39 9.99 -15.83 11.02
CA TRP A 39 11.35 -16.34 11.10
C TRP A 39 11.41 -17.74 10.46
N PRO A 40 12.24 -17.96 9.42
CA PRO A 40 12.26 -19.21 8.70
C PRO A 40 12.83 -20.29 9.63
N GLN A 41 11.96 -21.22 10.05
CA GLN A 41 12.35 -22.49 10.65
C GLN A 41 12.85 -23.46 9.56
N GLY A 42 13.71 -22.97 8.67
CA GLY A 42 14.28 -23.77 7.60
C GLY A 42 15.28 -24.74 8.21
N THR A 43 14.96 -26.02 8.21
CA THR A 43 15.96 -27.06 8.34
C THR A 43 16.93 -26.94 7.16
N ALA A 44 18.23 -27.05 7.43
CA ALA A 44 19.23 -26.95 6.38
C ALA A 44 19.06 -28.14 5.43
N ALA A 45 18.59 -27.87 4.22
CA ALA A 45 18.52 -28.87 3.16
C ALA A 45 19.80 -28.85 2.34
N VAL A 46 20.36 -30.02 2.05
CA VAL A 46 21.54 -30.15 1.17
C VAL A 46 21.12 -30.43 -0.27
N GLU A 47 21.78 -29.78 -1.22
CA GLU A 47 21.64 -30.11 -2.64
C GLU A 47 22.44 -31.38 -2.96
N LEU A 48 21.74 -32.44 -3.35
CA LEU A 48 22.34 -33.74 -3.69
C LEU A 48 22.23 -34.02 -5.19
N PRO A 49 23.29 -34.56 -5.81
CA PRO A 49 23.20 -35.14 -7.14
C PRO A 49 22.15 -36.26 -7.19
N TYR A 50 21.44 -36.37 -8.31
CA TYR A 50 20.38 -37.36 -8.51
C TYR A 50 20.84 -38.81 -8.25
N SER A 51 22.06 -39.16 -8.65
CA SER A 51 22.65 -40.48 -8.39
C SER A 51 22.91 -40.75 -6.92
N ALA A 52 23.35 -39.75 -6.16
CA ALA A 52 23.56 -39.86 -4.72
C ALA A 52 22.22 -40.03 -4.00
N PHE A 53 21.18 -39.34 -4.45
CA PHE A 53 19.81 -39.55 -3.99
C PHE A 53 19.36 -40.99 -4.24
N LEU A 54 19.50 -41.52 -5.46
CA LEU A 54 19.09 -42.88 -5.80
C LEU A 54 19.74 -43.93 -4.87
N GLY A 55 21.03 -43.77 -4.57
CA GLY A 55 21.72 -44.64 -3.61
C GLY A 55 21.18 -44.54 -2.17
N GLN A 56 20.70 -43.37 -1.74
CA GLN A 56 20.04 -43.21 -0.42
C GLN A 56 18.64 -43.82 -0.39
N VAL A 57 17.93 -43.81 -1.52
CA VAL A 57 16.63 -44.48 -1.65
C VAL A 57 16.81 -46.00 -1.60
N GLU A 58 17.79 -46.55 -2.34
CA GLU A 58 18.14 -47.98 -2.29
C GLU A 58 18.59 -48.42 -0.88
N ALA A 59 19.25 -47.53 -0.13
CA ALA A 59 19.64 -47.78 1.26
C ALA A 59 18.49 -47.62 2.28
N ALA A 60 17.24 -47.42 1.83
CA ALA A 60 16.05 -47.16 2.65
C ALA A 60 16.23 -46.01 3.67
N ASN A 61 17.05 -45.01 3.33
CA ASN A 61 17.34 -43.89 4.23
C ASN A 61 16.45 -42.66 3.97
N VAL A 62 15.55 -42.71 2.99
CA VAL A 62 14.62 -41.63 2.65
C VAL A 62 13.27 -41.89 3.30
N ALA A 63 12.72 -40.89 4.00
CA ALA A 63 11.45 -41.01 4.73
C ALA A 63 10.26 -40.59 3.87
N ALA A 64 10.37 -39.42 3.24
CA ALA A 64 9.32 -38.84 2.42
C ALA A 64 9.93 -38.07 1.25
N VAL A 65 9.24 -38.09 0.12
CA VAL A 65 9.63 -37.40 -1.10
C VAL A 65 8.49 -36.51 -1.55
N THR A 66 8.80 -35.23 -1.74
CA THR A 66 7.92 -34.21 -2.30
C THR A 66 8.46 -33.75 -3.64
N VAL A 67 7.72 -34.01 -4.70
CA VAL A 67 8.05 -33.55 -6.05
C VAL A 67 7.39 -32.20 -6.28
N ILE A 68 8.19 -31.18 -6.58
CA ILE A 68 7.78 -29.79 -6.86
C ILE A 68 8.32 -29.41 -8.25
N GLY A 69 7.47 -29.51 -9.27
CA GLY A 69 7.92 -29.31 -10.65
C GLY A 69 9.04 -30.30 -11.00
N ASN A 70 10.22 -29.79 -11.33
CA ASN A 70 11.42 -30.61 -11.64
C ASN A 70 12.36 -30.81 -10.42
N GLN A 71 11.99 -30.30 -9.25
CA GLN A 71 12.77 -30.45 -8.02
C GLN A 71 12.13 -31.51 -7.12
N ILE A 72 12.97 -32.39 -6.58
CA ILE A 72 12.58 -33.40 -5.60
C ILE A 72 13.16 -32.96 -4.26
N GLN A 73 12.29 -32.73 -3.29
CA GLN A 73 12.66 -32.42 -1.91
C GLN A 73 12.27 -33.59 -1.02
N GLY A 74 13.00 -33.80 0.07
CA GLY A 74 12.64 -34.86 0.99
C GLY A 74 13.43 -34.81 2.27
N SER A 75 13.06 -35.71 3.18
CA SER A 75 13.72 -35.87 4.47
C SER A 75 14.33 -37.28 4.58
N PHE A 76 15.45 -37.36 5.28
CA PHE A 76 16.10 -38.62 5.60
C PHE A 76 15.62 -39.18 6.95
N ASN A 77 15.58 -40.50 7.05
CA ASN A 77 15.37 -41.22 8.31
C ASN A 77 16.57 -41.04 9.27
N ARG A 78 17.78 -40.96 8.71
CA ARG A 78 19.03 -40.72 9.45
C ARG A 78 19.81 -39.58 8.80
N PRO A 79 20.40 -38.68 9.59
CA PRO A 79 21.14 -37.55 9.04
C PRO A 79 22.31 -38.04 8.17
N VAL A 80 22.42 -37.46 6.97
CA VAL A 80 23.48 -37.78 6.01
C VAL A 80 24.54 -36.69 6.08
N THR A 81 25.80 -37.07 6.26
CA THR A 81 26.92 -36.13 6.20
C THR A 81 27.33 -35.90 4.77
N TRP A 82 27.31 -34.63 4.34
CA TRP A 82 27.70 -34.24 2.99
C TRP A 82 28.56 -32.96 3.01
N PRO A 83 29.55 -32.80 2.13
CA PRO A 83 30.09 -33.79 1.19
C PRO A 83 30.78 -34.97 1.91
N ALA A 84 30.77 -36.16 1.29
CA ALA A 84 31.35 -37.39 1.87
C ALA A 84 32.89 -37.41 1.89
N THR A 85 33.53 -36.43 1.26
CA THR A 85 34.98 -36.26 1.16
C THR A 85 35.28 -34.77 1.21
N ASP A 86 36.34 -34.38 1.93
CA ASP A 86 36.91 -33.03 1.89
C ASP A 86 37.34 -32.73 0.45
N THR A 87 36.45 -32.13 -0.34
CA THR A 87 36.83 -31.58 -1.63
C THR A 87 37.59 -30.29 -1.35
N THR A 88 38.89 -30.29 -1.63
CA THR A 88 39.87 -29.22 -1.36
C THR A 88 39.60 -27.87 -2.03
N ASP A 89 38.43 -27.68 -2.65
CA ASP A 89 38.09 -26.50 -3.46
C ASP A 89 36.98 -25.63 -2.86
N ASN A 90 36.23 -26.14 -1.88
CA ASN A 90 35.22 -25.35 -1.16
C ASN A 90 35.37 -25.60 0.32
N ASN A 91 35.33 -24.53 1.12
CA ASN A 91 35.43 -24.56 2.59
C ASN A 91 34.18 -25.17 3.26
N ASP A 92 33.54 -26.14 2.59
CA ASP A 92 32.35 -26.86 3.03
C ASP A 92 32.76 -28.01 3.92
N GLN A 93 32.80 -27.70 5.22
CA GLN A 93 32.94 -28.70 6.27
C GLN A 93 31.78 -29.70 6.17
N PRO A 94 32.04 -31.01 6.33
CA PRO A 94 30.99 -32.03 6.36
C PRO A 94 29.96 -31.69 7.42
N ARG A 95 28.71 -31.48 7.02
CA ARG A 95 27.59 -31.23 7.93
C ARG A 95 26.57 -32.34 7.80
N ALA A 96 25.93 -32.65 8.92
CA ALA A 96 24.82 -33.57 8.98
C ALA A 96 23.54 -32.85 8.52
N TYR A 97 22.94 -33.37 7.45
CA TYR A 97 21.69 -32.85 6.89
C TYR A 97 20.58 -33.84 7.11
N THR A 98 19.41 -33.35 7.52
CA THR A 98 18.19 -34.13 7.68
C THR A 98 17.30 -34.05 6.44
N ASP A 99 17.43 -32.98 5.66
CA ASP A 99 16.65 -32.75 4.46
C ASP A 99 17.55 -32.62 3.24
N PHE A 100 16.99 -32.95 2.08
CA PHE A 100 17.69 -32.85 0.82
C PHE A 100 16.82 -32.21 -0.25
N THR A 101 17.51 -31.70 -1.25
CA THR A 101 16.96 -31.23 -2.50
C THR A 101 17.76 -31.87 -3.62
N THR A 102 17.10 -32.42 -4.62
CA THR A 102 17.72 -32.90 -5.85
C THR A 102 16.88 -32.46 -7.04
N MET A 103 17.49 -32.39 -8.21
CA MET A 103 16.78 -32.09 -9.46
C MET A 103 16.51 -33.40 -10.20
N PHE A 104 15.25 -33.59 -10.59
CA PHE A 104 14.90 -34.67 -11.48
C PHE A 104 15.44 -34.36 -12.88
N PRO A 105 16.12 -35.29 -13.55
CA PRO A 105 16.58 -35.07 -14.91
C PRO A 105 15.44 -35.42 -15.89
N ASP A 106 14.48 -34.50 -16.07
CA ASP A 106 13.39 -34.63 -17.05
C ASP A 106 13.89 -35.02 -18.45
N SER A 107 15.08 -34.56 -18.83
CA SER A 107 15.72 -34.86 -20.12
C SER A 107 16.15 -36.32 -20.29
N LEU A 108 16.37 -37.05 -19.19
CA LEU A 108 16.78 -38.46 -19.20
C LEU A 108 15.59 -39.41 -19.01
N GLY A 109 14.48 -38.94 -18.46
CA GLY A 109 13.23 -39.70 -18.31
C GLY A 109 13.41 -41.00 -17.51
N ASP A 110 13.52 -40.90 -16.18
CA ASP A 110 13.66 -42.09 -15.33
C ASP A 110 12.30 -42.74 -15.04
N SER A 111 12.05 -43.89 -15.66
CA SER A 111 10.85 -44.70 -15.43
C SER A 111 10.94 -45.62 -14.20
N ASN A 112 12.12 -45.79 -13.62
CA ASN A 112 12.36 -46.72 -12.51
C ASN A 112 12.23 -46.06 -11.13
N LEU A 113 12.26 -44.72 -11.06
CA LEU A 113 12.18 -43.98 -9.79
C LEU A 113 10.87 -44.26 -9.03
N LEU A 114 9.72 -44.22 -9.71
CA LEU A 114 8.43 -44.45 -9.05
C LEU A 114 8.31 -45.88 -8.48
N PRO A 115 8.59 -46.96 -9.25
CA PRO A 115 8.64 -48.32 -8.71
C PRO A 115 9.61 -48.47 -7.53
N LEU A 116 10.76 -47.81 -7.57
CA LEU A 116 11.78 -47.90 -6.53
C LEU A 116 11.34 -47.21 -5.23
N LEU A 117 10.66 -46.06 -5.34
CA LEU A 117 10.06 -45.37 -4.20
C LEU A 117 8.92 -46.20 -3.56
N GLU A 118 8.08 -46.80 -4.40
CA GLU A 118 6.99 -47.69 -3.94
C GLU A 118 7.53 -48.95 -3.26
N ALA A 119 8.58 -49.57 -3.83
CA ALA A 119 9.21 -50.76 -3.25
C ALA A 119 9.81 -50.49 -1.86
N ASN A 120 10.27 -49.27 -1.60
CA ASN A 120 10.79 -48.84 -0.30
C ASN A 120 9.72 -48.22 0.61
N GLN A 121 8.43 -48.27 0.23
CA GLN A 121 7.29 -47.76 0.99
C GLN A 121 7.41 -46.27 1.37
N ILE A 122 8.00 -45.45 0.50
CA ILE A 122 8.24 -44.03 0.74
C ILE A 122 6.97 -43.22 0.46
N GLU A 123 6.64 -42.26 1.32
CA GLU A 123 5.50 -41.36 1.09
C GLU A 123 5.81 -40.39 -0.05
N ILE A 124 5.00 -40.41 -1.11
CA ILE A 124 5.14 -39.54 -2.29
C ILE A 124 4.09 -38.43 -2.24
N LYS A 125 4.56 -37.19 -2.20
CA LYS A 125 3.73 -35.98 -2.31
C LYS A 125 4.07 -35.26 -3.60
N VAL A 126 3.07 -34.82 -4.35
CA VAL A 126 3.27 -34.02 -5.56
C VAL A 126 2.63 -32.66 -5.33
N LEU A 127 3.44 -31.61 -5.40
CA LEU A 127 3.00 -30.23 -5.29
C LEU A 127 3.28 -29.50 -6.60
N ALA A 128 2.38 -28.59 -6.96
CA ALA A 128 2.62 -27.69 -8.08
C ALA A 128 3.76 -26.71 -7.74
N GLU A 129 4.54 -26.33 -8.75
CA GLU A 129 5.58 -25.33 -8.58
C GLU A 129 4.95 -23.99 -8.16
N PRO A 130 5.36 -23.42 -7.01
CA PRO A 130 4.79 -22.17 -6.54
C PRO A 130 5.17 -21.04 -7.48
N THR A 131 4.17 -20.33 -8.00
CA THR A 131 4.41 -19.19 -8.89
C THR A 131 5.11 -18.08 -8.08
N PRO A 132 6.26 -17.54 -8.55
CA PRO A 132 6.96 -16.51 -7.80
C PRO A 132 6.07 -15.28 -7.62
N TRP A 133 5.99 -14.76 -6.39
CA TRP A 133 5.12 -13.61 -6.08
C TRP A 133 5.44 -12.38 -6.93
N PHE A 134 6.71 -12.18 -7.30
CA PHE A 134 7.13 -11.07 -8.16
C PHE A 134 6.65 -11.26 -9.61
N ALA A 135 6.53 -12.50 -10.09
CA ALA A 135 6.01 -12.81 -11.43
C ALA A 135 4.50 -12.52 -11.50
N ILE A 136 3.76 -12.83 -10.43
CA ILE A 136 2.36 -12.43 -10.27
C ILE A 136 2.25 -10.90 -10.24
N LEU A 137 3.08 -10.23 -9.44
CA LEU A 137 3.06 -8.76 -9.36
C LEU A 137 3.44 -8.10 -10.70
N LEU A 138 4.35 -8.66 -11.48
CA LEU A 138 4.76 -8.10 -12.76
C LEU A 138 3.74 -8.37 -13.87
N THR A 139 3.12 -9.55 -13.88
CA THR A 139 2.14 -9.94 -14.92
C THR A 139 0.76 -9.35 -14.64
N ASP A 140 0.28 -9.50 -13.40
CA ASP A 140 -1.08 -9.12 -13.01
C ASP A 140 -1.10 -7.77 -12.27
N GLY A 141 -0.08 -7.51 -11.45
CA GLY A 141 0.01 -6.28 -10.66
C GLY A 141 0.41 -5.05 -11.49
N LEU A 142 1.33 -5.18 -12.44
CA LEU A 142 1.84 -4.05 -13.24
C LEU A 142 0.74 -3.34 -14.04
N PRO A 143 -0.18 -4.04 -14.75
CA PRO A 143 -1.29 -3.37 -15.44
C PRO A 143 -2.19 -2.58 -14.48
N ILE A 144 -2.49 -3.14 -13.30
CA ILE A 144 -3.33 -2.49 -12.28
C ILE A 144 -2.60 -1.27 -11.69
N ILE A 145 -1.32 -1.42 -11.35
CA ILE A 145 -0.50 -0.33 -10.79
C ILE A 145 -0.32 0.79 -11.81
N LEU A 146 -0.09 0.48 -13.09
CA LEU A 146 -0.01 1.48 -14.15
C LEU A 146 -1.33 2.22 -14.34
N LEU A 147 -2.46 1.50 -14.34
CA LEU A 147 -3.78 2.11 -14.42
C LEU A 147 -4.04 3.03 -13.22
N LEU A 148 -3.77 2.55 -12.01
CA LEU A 148 -3.96 3.33 -10.79
C LEU A 148 -3.02 4.55 -10.74
N GLY A 149 -1.76 4.35 -11.12
CA GLY A 149 -0.76 5.41 -11.26
C GLY A 149 -1.17 6.47 -12.29
N TYR A 150 -1.72 6.04 -13.42
CA TYR A 150 -2.28 6.93 -14.44
C TYR A 150 -3.46 7.75 -13.89
N PHE A 151 -4.40 7.12 -13.18
CA PHE A 151 -5.52 7.84 -12.54
C PHE A 151 -5.06 8.81 -11.45
N ILE A 152 -4.07 8.44 -10.63
CA ILE A 152 -3.48 9.32 -9.62
C ILE A 152 -2.75 10.50 -10.29
N PHE A 153 -2.00 10.26 -11.37
CA PHE A 153 -1.35 11.30 -12.15
C PHE A 153 -2.38 12.28 -12.74
N MET A 154 -3.47 11.75 -13.32
CA MET A 154 -4.55 12.53 -13.89
C MET A 154 -5.27 13.39 -12.85
N THR A 155 -5.63 12.81 -11.70
CA THR A 155 -6.31 13.55 -10.60
C THR A 155 -5.40 14.60 -9.98
N ARG A 156 -4.10 14.33 -9.83
CA ARG A 156 -3.13 15.35 -9.41
C ARG A 156 -3.10 16.53 -10.40
N ARG A 157 -3.10 16.27 -11.70
CA ARG A 157 -3.12 17.31 -12.73
C ARG A 157 -4.45 18.08 -12.75
N VAL A 158 -5.59 17.40 -12.62
CA VAL A 158 -6.91 18.04 -12.60
C VAL A 158 -7.09 18.88 -11.34
N SER A 159 -6.65 18.43 -10.16
CA SER A 159 -6.75 19.19 -8.91
C SER A 159 -6.08 20.57 -8.98
N GLN A 160 -4.99 20.70 -9.76
CA GLN A 160 -4.31 21.97 -10.00
C GLN A 160 -5.11 22.93 -10.91
N GLN A 161 -5.99 22.38 -11.76
CA GLN A 161 -6.84 23.14 -12.69
C GLN A 161 -8.28 23.32 -12.14
N GLN A 162 -8.66 22.54 -11.14
CA GLN A 162 -9.99 22.49 -10.53
C GLN A 162 -10.30 23.70 -9.66
N SER A 163 -9.28 24.46 -9.21
CA SER A 163 -9.47 25.77 -8.57
C SER A 163 -10.19 26.78 -9.48
N THR A 164 -10.17 26.58 -10.80
CA THR A 164 -10.76 27.51 -11.77
C THR A 164 -12.21 27.13 -12.13
N ILE A 165 -12.53 25.84 -12.20
CA ILE A 165 -13.84 25.37 -12.72
C ILE A 165 -14.94 25.44 -11.64
N PHE A 166 -14.61 25.17 -10.38
CA PHE A 166 -15.55 25.37 -9.25
C PHE A 166 -15.69 26.85 -8.84
N GLY A 167 -14.93 27.75 -9.47
CA GLY A 167 -15.00 29.19 -9.28
C GLY A 167 -15.91 29.92 -10.29
N VAL A 168 -16.45 29.23 -11.29
CA VAL A 168 -17.38 29.80 -12.28
C VAL A 168 -18.72 30.10 -11.59
N GLY A 169 -18.82 31.26 -10.95
CA GLY A 169 -20.00 31.72 -10.23
C GLY A 169 -19.72 32.52 -8.96
N ARG A 170 -18.49 32.48 -8.41
CA ARG A 170 -18.09 33.44 -7.36
C ARG A 170 -17.66 34.73 -8.04
N SER A 171 -18.33 35.83 -7.70
CA SER A 171 -17.87 37.15 -8.11
C SER A 171 -16.45 37.35 -7.59
N GLN A 172 -15.52 37.67 -8.49
CA GLN A 172 -14.19 38.15 -8.16
C GLN A 172 -14.28 39.62 -7.69
N ALA A 173 -15.26 39.93 -6.84
CA ALA A 173 -15.41 41.26 -6.28
C ALA A 173 -14.30 41.46 -5.25
N LYS A 174 -13.35 42.33 -5.57
CA LYS A 174 -12.34 42.77 -4.63
C LYS A 174 -13.02 43.68 -3.61
N THR A 175 -13.25 43.18 -2.40
CA THR A 175 -13.78 43.99 -1.30
C THR A 175 -12.68 44.95 -0.85
N HIS A 176 -12.79 46.20 -1.24
CA HIS A 176 -11.97 47.25 -0.65
C HIS A 176 -12.46 47.48 0.77
N THR A 177 -11.60 47.23 1.75
CA THR A 177 -11.85 47.65 3.13
C THR A 177 -11.61 49.16 3.23
N PRO A 178 -12.25 49.88 4.18
CA PRO A 178 -12.04 51.32 4.35
C PRO A 178 -10.56 51.71 4.55
N ASP A 179 -9.76 50.79 5.10
CA ASP A 179 -8.32 50.96 5.31
C ASP A 179 -7.49 50.81 4.01
N GLU A 180 -8.04 50.20 2.96
CA GLU A 180 -7.42 50.05 1.63
C GLU A 180 -7.97 51.06 0.61
N ALA A 181 -8.69 52.09 1.06
CA ALA A 181 -9.18 53.13 0.16
C ALA A 181 -7.99 53.81 -0.56
N PRO A 182 -8.00 53.90 -1.90
CA PRO A 182 -6.95 54.59 -2.64
C PRO A 182 -6.83 56.03 -2.14
N ALA A 183 -5.64 56.45 -1.72
CA ALA A 183 -5.36 57.81 -1.24
C ALA A 183 -5.27 58.86 -2.37
N VAL A 184 -5.94 58.61 -3.50
CA VAL A 184 -5.91 59.48 -4.67
C VAL A 184 -7.03 60.50 -4.56
N THR A 185 -6.71 61.78 -4.73
CA THR A 185 -7.66 62.88 -4.67
C THR A 185 -7.88 63.50 -6.05
N PHE A 186 -8.92 64.33 -6.21
CA PHE A 186 -9.16 65.06 -7.46
C PHE A 186 -8.03 66.02 -7.85
N ALA A 187 -7.17 66.39 -6.89
CA ALA A 187 -5.98 67.21 -7.16
C ALA A 187 -4.90 66.42 -7.92
N ASP A 188 -4.87 65.10 -7.80
CA ASP A 188 -3.85 64.22 -8.37
C ASP A 188 -4.13 63.81 -9.82
N VAL A 189 -5.28 64.21 -10.38
CA VAL A 189 -5.69 63.92 -11.76
C VAL A 189 -5.50 65.18 -12.60
N ALA A 190 -4.89 65.13 -13.79
CA ALA A 190 -4.72 66.30 -14.66
C ALA A 190 -5.50 66.15 -15.99
N GLY A 191 -5.96 67.26 -16.56
CA GLY A 191 -6.50 67.31 -17.93
C GLY A 191 -7.96 66.89 -18.12
N ALA A 192 -8.72 66.70 -17.03
CA ALA A 192 -10.12 66.22 -17.07
C ALA A 192 -11.07 67.14 -16.27
N ASP A 193 -10.94 68.45 -16.44
CA ASP A 193 -11.59 69.45 -15.57
C ASP A 193 -13.13 69.38 -15.64
N GLU A 194 -13.70 69.08 -16.80
CA GLU A 194 -15.16 68.89 -16.98
C GLU A 194 -15.66 67.65 -16.22
N ALA A 195 -15.01 66.50 -16.38
CA ALA A 195 -15.37 65.26 -15.69
C ALA A 195 -15.16 65.36 -14.16
N LYS A 196 -14.15 66.11 -13.69
CA LYS A 196 -13.98 66.40 -12.26
C LYS A 196 -15.15 67.19 -11.70
N ALA A 197 -15.61 68.22 -12.42
CA ALA A 197 -16.74 69.04 -11.98
C ALA A 197 -18.04 68.22 -11.87
N GLU A 198 -18.28 67.30 -12.80
CA GLU A 198 -19.42 66.38 -12.74
C GLU A 198 -19.30 65.38 -11.58
N LEU A 199 -18.14 64.72 -11.41
CA LEU A 199 -17.93 63.77 -10.32
C LEU A 199 -17.98 64.44 -8.94
N GLN A 200 -17.51 65.68 -8.82
CA GLN A 200 -17.56 66.44 -7.58
C GLN A 200 -19.00 66.72 -7.13
N GLN A 201 -19.92 66.93 -8.07
CA GLN A 201 -21.35 67.03 -7.77
C GLN A 201 -21.91 65.70 -7.24
N ILE A 202 -21.49 64.56 -7.79
CA ILE A 202 -21.90 63.23 -7.31
C ILE A 202 -21.37 63.00 -5.88
N VAL A 203 -20.12 63.37 -5.61
CA VAL A 203 -19.54 63.28 -4.26
C VAL A 203 -20.28 64.19 -3.29
N GLU A 204 -20.60 65.43 -3.68
CA GLU A 204 -21.38 66.35 -2.84
C GLU A 204 -22.79 65.83 -2.58
N PHE A 205 -23.42 65.21 -3.58
CA PHE A 205 -24.68 64.50 -3.42
C PHE A 205 -24.57 63.35 -2.41
N LEU A 206 -23.52 62.53 -2.48
CA LEU A 206 -23.29 61.44 -1.52
C LEU A 206 -23.01 61.95 -0.10
N GLN A 207 -22.39 63.12 0.05
CA GLN A 207 -22.13 63.73 1.36
C GLN A 207 -23.38 64.42 1.96
N ARG A 208 -24.22 65.04 1.12
CA ARG A 208 -25.40 65.81 1.56
C ARG A 208 -26.64 65.50 0.72
N PRO A 209 -27.14 64.26 0.71
CA PRO A 209 -28.22 63.84 -0.20
C PRO A 209 -29.51 64.62 0.03
N GLU A 210 -29.78 65.03 1.27
CA GLU A 210 -31.02 65.71 1.67
C GLU A 210 -31.24 67.05 0.94
N ALA A 211 -30.18 67.84 0.74
CA ALA A 211 -30.27 69.14 0.10
C ALA A 211 -30.63 69.03 -1.39
N PHE A 212 -30.11 68.01 -2.08
CA PHE A 212 -30.39 67.77 -3.49
C PHE A 212 -31.77 67.13 -3.73
N LEU A 213 -32.22 66.28 -2.81
CA LEU A 213 -33.58 65.71 -2.85
C LEU A 213 -34.66 66.78 -2.65
N GLN A 214 -34.41 67.80 -1.82
CA GLN A 214 -35.32 68.94 -1.64
C GLN A 214 -35.48 69.77 -2.91
N LEU A 215 -34.44 69.86 -3.74
CA LEU A 215 -34.47 70.52 -5.05
C LEU A 215 -35.06 69.64 -6.16
N GLY A 216 -35.49 68.41 -5.84
CA GLY A 216 -36.11 67.48 -6.78
C GLY A 216 -35.12 66.75 -7.69
N ALA A 217 -33.82 66.76 -7.37
CA ALA A 217 -32.81 66.06 -8.16
C ALA A 217 -33.00 64.53 -8.09
N ARG A 218 -32.82 63.83 -9.22
CA ARG A 218 -32.88 62.37 -9.29
C ARG A 218 -31.48 61.77 -9.20
N ILE A 219 -31.39 60.61 -8.54
CA ILE A 219 -30.15 59.85 -8.37
C ILE A 219 -29.60 59.46 -9.76
N PRO A 220 -28.37 59.89 -10.12
CA PRO A 220 -27.71 59.39 -11.31
C PRO A 220 -27.32 57.91 -11.10
N ARG A 221 -27.51 57.08 -12.14
CA ARG A 221 -27.22 55.63 -12.12
C ARG A 221 -25.82 55.33 -12.60
#